data_AF-A0A7X7QIC5-F1
#
_entry.id   AF-A0A7X7QIC5-F1
#
_cell.length_a   1.000
_cell.length_b   1.000
_cell.length_c   1.000
_cell.angle_alpha   90.00
_cell.angle_beta   90.00
_cell.angle_gamma   90.00
#
_symmetry.space_group_name_H-M   'P 1'
#
loop_
_entity.id
_entity.type
_entity.pdbx_description
1 polymer ?
#
loop_
_entity_poly.entity_id
_entity_poly.type
_entity_poly.pdbx_seq_one_letter_code
_entity_poly.pdbx_strand_id
1 'polypeptide(L)'
;MRRACPIVLALFVVIVSARFCWAETFVLDAEKMKVALHTSTEQEGGFIEYVVTRVQAGTLPADLVESTFLWARKKPRRKFFYFKMGLIERAAKQGIKL
;
A
#
# COMPACT_ATOMS: atom_id res chain seq x y z
N MET A 1 20.44 45.92 25.81
CA MET A 1 20.28 44.57 26.41
C MET A 1 19.09 43.89 25.72
N ARG A 2 19.35 43.05 24.71
CA ARG A 2 18.32 42.38 23.90
C ARG A 2 17.96 41.05 24.59
N ARG A 3 16.81 40.99 25.24
CA ARG A 3 16.25 39.73 25.76
C ARG A 3 15.44 39.10 24.64
N ALA A 4 16.06 38.16 23.93
CA ALA A 4 15.38 37.31 22.96
C ALA A 4 14.35 36.43 23.70
N CYS A 5 13.10 36.46 23.26
CA CYS A 5 11.99 35.70 23.82
C CYS A 5 12.08 34.26 23.30
N PRO A 6 12.31 33.24 24.15
CA PRO A 6 12.49 31.85 23.71
C PRO A 6 11.17 31.18 23.28
N ILE A 7 10.04 31.86 23.44
CA ILE A 7 8.69 31.27 23.30
C ILE A 7 8.31 31.06 21.82
N VAL A 8 8.88 31.84 20.90
CA VAL A 8 8.50 31.79 19.47
C VAL A 8 9.10 30.58 18.75
N LEU A 9 10.10 29.90 19.32
CA LEU A 9 10.83 28.82 18.66
C LEU A 9 10.24 27.42 18.89
N ALA A 10 9.29 27.25 19.82
CA ALA A 10 8.77 25.94 20.22
C ALA A 10 7.51 25.48 19.45
N LEU A 11 6.88 26.36 18.65
CA LEU A 11 5.55 26.09 18.07
C LEU A 11 5.57 25.52 16.64
N PHE A 12 6.72 25.49 15.98
CA PHE A 12 6.82 25.04 14.58
C PHE A 12 7.10 23.53 14.40
N VAL A 13 7.38 22.79 15.48
CA VAL A 13 7.84 21.39 15.39
C VAL A 13 6.69 20.37 15.46
N VAL A 14 5.46 20.78 15.80
CA VAL A 14 4.39 19.81 16.17
C VAL A 14 3.46 19.41 15.01
N ILE A 15 3.49 20.07 13.84
CA ILE A 15 2.40 19.91 12.84
C ILE A 15 2.73 18.93 11.70
N VAL A 16 3.99 18.53 11.49
CA VAL A 16 4.35 17.57 10.41
C VAL A 16 4.61 16.16 10.96
N SER A 17 3.76 15.68 11.87
CA SER A 17 3.79 14.29 12.35
C SER A 17 2.63 13.43 11.81
N ALA A 18 1.79 13.96 10.95
CA ALA A 18 0.54 13.30 10.53
C ALA A 18 0.66 12.33 9.33
N ARG A 19 1.86 11.91 8.90
CA ARG A 19 1.98 11.09 7.67
C ARG A 19 2.96 9.94 7.71
N PHE A 20 3.47 9.54 8.86
CA PHE A 20 4.31 8.34 8.95
C PHE A 20 3.79 7.44 10.07
N CYS A 21 2.52 7.02 9.94
CA CYS A 21 2.14 5.75 10.51
C CYS A 21 2.85 4.71 9.64
N TRP A 22 4.10 4.41 9.97
CA TRP A 22 4.75 3.18 9.56
C TRP A 22 3.92 2.05 10.14
N ALA A 23 2.86 1.68 9.41
CA ALA A 23 2.37 0.32 9.45
C ALA A 23 3.58 -0.50 9.01
N GLU A 24 4.21 -1.17 9.97
CA GLU A 24 5.29 -2.10 9.75
C GLU A 24 4.70 -3.32 9.01
N THR A 25 4.41 -3.15 7.72
CA THR A 25 3.70 -4.13 6.90
C THR A 25 4.70 -5.17 6.41
N PHE A 26 4.93 -6.19 7.23
CA PHE A 26 5.48 -7.46 6.77
C PHE A 26 4.62 -8.13 5.66
N VAL A 27 3.44 -7.57 5.33
CA VAL A 27 2.35 -8.23 4.62
C VAL A 27 2.31 -8.01 3.09
N LEU A 28 3.13 -7.11 2.51
CA LEU A 28 3.10 -6.79 1.07
C LEU A 28 4.47 -6.95 0.39
N ASP A 29 5.14 -8.07 0.64
CA ASP A 29 6.34 -8.48 -0.10
C ASP A 29 5.93 -9.05 -1.48
N ALA A 30 6.41 -8.42 -2.55
CA ALA A 30 6.06 -8.76 -3.92
C ALA A 30 6.39 -10.23 -4.26
N GLU A 31 7.52 -10.76 -3.81
CA GLU A 31 7.93 -12.13 -4.11
C GLU A 31 7.01 -13.15 -3.42
N LYS A 32 6.67 -12.91 -2.14
CA LYS A 32 5.72 -13.76 -1.41
C LYS A 32 4.33 -13.70 -2.05
N MET A 33 3.90 -12.51 -2.50
CA MET A 33 2.61 -12.35 -3.19
C MET A 33 2.61 -13.08 -4.53
N LYS A 34 3.69 -12.99 -5.32
CA LYS A 34 3.81 -13.68 -6.61
C LYS A 34 3.64 -15.17 -6.46
N VAL A 35 4.33 -15.76 -5.49
CA VAL A 35 4.24 -17.19 -5.16
C VAL A 35 2.84 -17.55 -4.67
N ALA A 36 2.28 -16.81 -3.72
CA ALA A 36 0.97 -17.13 -3.14
C ALA A 36 -0.20 -17.03 -4.14
N LEU A 37 -0.08 -16.16 -5.14
CA LEU A 37 -1.07 -15.97 -6.20
C LEU A 37 -0.85 -16.84 -7.45
N HIS A 38 0.22 -17.65 -7.47
CA HIS A 38 0.60 -18.50 -8.60
C HIS A 38 0.80 -17.70 -9.89
N THR A 39 1.51 -16.59 -9.76
CA THR A 39 1.83 -15.67 -10.85
C THR A 39 2.75 -16.38 -11.84
N SER A 40 2.38 -16.40 -13.12
CA SER A 40 3.02 -17.27 -14.13
C SER A 40 3.77 -16.50 -15.21
N THR A 41 3.47 -15.23 -15.42
CA THR A 41 4.15 -14.39 -16.42
C THR A 41 4.82 -13.18 -15.80
N GLU A 42 5.80 -12.63 -16.52
CA GLU A 42 6.48 -11.39 -16.13
C GLU A 42 5.50 -10.22 -16.02
N GLN A 43 4.51 -10.13 -16.91
CA GLN A 43 3.49 -9.07 -16.86
C GLN A 43 2.62 -9.17 -15.60
N GLU A 44 2.25 -10.39 -15.18
CA GLU A 44 1.51 -10.59 -13.95
C GLU A 44 2.39 -10.22 -12.72
N GLY A 45 3.68 -10.58 -12.76
CA GLY A 45 4.66 -10.21 -11.74
C GLY A 45 4.84 -8.69 -11.63
N GLY A 46 5.00 -8.01 -12.76
CA GLY A 46 5.14 -6.55 -12.82
C GLY A 46 3.90 -5.81 -12.30
N PHE A 47 2.70 -6.39 -12.46
CA PHE A 47 1.50 -5.83 -11.83
C PHE A 47 1.56 -5.88 -10.30
N ILE A 48 2.08 -6.96 -9.71
CA ILE A 48 2.25 -7.06 -8.25
C ILE A 48 3.28 -6.04 -7.76
N GLU A 49 4.40 -5.90 -8.45
CA GLU A 49 5.42 -4.90 -8.11
C GLU A 49 4.85 -3.49 -8.15
N TYR A 50 4.13 -3.15 -9.22
CA TYR A 50 3.44 -1.87 -9.35
C TYR A 50 2.50 -1.60 -8.17
N VAL A 51 1.69 -2.58 -7.77
CA VAL A 51 0.78 -2.47 -6.62
C VAL A 51 1.56 -2.22 -5.33
N VAL A 52 2.63 -2.97 -5.08
CA VAL A 52 3.47 -2.80 -3.87
C VAL A 52 4.10 -1.41 -3.85
N THR A 53 4.64 -0.93 -4.98
CA THR A 53 5.18 0.43 -5.09
C THR A 53 4.12 1.49 -4.80
N ARG A 54 2.88 1.32 -5.28
CA ARG A 54 1.77 2.25 -5.02
C ARG A 54 1.39 2.29 -3.54
N VAL A 55 1.47 1.16 -2.84
CA VAL A 55 1.28 1.08 -1.39
C VAL A 55 2.39 1.79 -0.64
N GLN A 56 3.65 1.51 -1.00
CA GLN A 56 4.82 2.18 -0.40
C GLN A 56 4.77 3.71 -0.59
N ALA A 57 4.29 4.16 -1.76
CA ALA A 57 4.06 5.57 -2.04
C ALA A 57 2.85 6.18 -1.31
N GLY A 58 2.05 5.38 -0.58
CA GLY A 58 0.84 5.82 0.11
C GLY A 58 -0.32 6.18 -0.81
N THR A 59 -0.22 5.87 -2.11
CA THR A 59 -1.24 6.17 -3.13
C THR A 59 -2.29 5.06 -3.27
N LEU A 60 -2.03 3.90 -2.67
CA LEU A 60 -2.95 2.76 -2.59
C LEU A 60 -2.97 2.27 -1.14
N PRO A 61 -4.14 2.18 -0.48
CA PRO A 61 -4.21 1.75 0.91
C PRO A 61 -3.72 0.30 1.08
N ALA A 62 -2.81 0.07 2.03
CA ALA A 62 -2.27 -1.26 2.31
C ALA A 62 -3.37 -2.26 2.68
N ASP A 63 -4.29 -1.89 3.57
CA ASP A 63 -5.41 -2.73 4.03
C ASP A 63 -6.32 -3.17 2.88
N LEU A 64 -6.48 -2.32 1.87
CA LEU A 64 -7.25 -2.65 0.66
C LEU A 64 -6.57 -3.78 -0.12
N VAL A 65 -5.26 -3.67 -0.31
CA VAL A 65 -4.47 -4.69 -1.02
C VAL A 65 -4.41 -5.97 -0.21
N GLU A 66 -4.12 -5.90 1.09
CA GLU A 66 -4.01 -7.05 1.98
C GLU A 66 -5.32 -7.83 2.06
N SER A 67 -6.43 -7.16 2.34
CA SER A 67 -7.75 -7.83 2.41
C SER A 67 -8.13 -8.47 1.07
N THR A 68 -7.78 -7.84 -0.06
CA THR A 68 -8.02 -8.40 -1.39
C THR A 68 -7.12 -9.60 -1.67
N PHE A 69 -5.85 -9.53 -1.28
CA PHE A 69 -4.88 -10.61 -1.39
C PHE A 69 -5.32 -11.84 -0.59
N LEU A 70 -5.73 -11.65 0.66
CA LEU A 70 -6.22 -12.74 1.52
C LEU A 70 -7.47 -13.41 0.94
N TRP A 71 -8.39 -12.64 0.36
CA TRP A 71 -9.56 -13.17 -0.35
C TRP A 71 -9.17 -13.94 -1.63
N ALA A 72 -8.28 -13.39 -2.45
CA ALA A 72 -7.85 -13.98 -3.70
C ALA A 72 -7.04 -15.27 -3.49
N ARG A 73 -6.20 -15.32 -2.44
CA ARG A 73 -5.41 -16.49 -2.06
C ARG A 73 -6.29 -17.72 -1.75
N LYS A 74 -7.52 -17.50 -1.27
CA LYS A 74 -8.50 -18.56 -0.98
C LYS A 74 -9.19 -19.11 -2.23
N LYS A 75 -8.96 -18.53 -3.42
CA LYS A 75 -9.59 -19.02 -4.67
C LYS A 75 -8.93 -20.31 -5.16
N PRO A 76 -9.71 -21.25 -5.73
CA PRO A 76 -9.19 -22.57 -6.10
C PRO A 76 -8.23 -22.52 -7.30
N ARG A 77 -8.46 -21.62 -8.25
CA ARG A 77 -7.64 -21.43 -9.46
C ARG A 77 -7.58 -19.96 -9.85
N ARG A 78 -6.60 -19.61 -10.68
CA ARG A 78 -6.41 -18.24 -11.23
C ARG A 78 -6.43 -17.16 -10.14
N LYS A 79 -5.73 -17.41 -9.03
CA LYS A 79 -5.73 -16.52 -7.85
C LYS A 79 -5.27 -15.11 -8.21
N PHE A 80 -4.22 -14.98 -9.03
CA PHE A 80 -3.77 -13.70 -9.56
C PHE A 80 -4.89 -12.93 -10.30
N PHE A 81 -5.63 -13.60 -11.19
CA PHE A 81 -6.73 -12.95 -11.92
C PHE A 81 -7.79 -12.38 -10.97
N TYR A 82 -8.21 -13.16 -9.97
CA TYR A 82 -9.15 -12.67 -8.94
C TYR A 82 -8.58 -11.50 -8.15
N PHE A 83 -7.31 -11.59 -7.74
CA PHE A 83 -6.63 -10.49 -7.05
C PHE A 83 -6.64 -9.21 -7.88
N LYS A 84 -6.20 -9.28 -9.15
CA LYS A 84 -6.15 -8.12 -10.05
C LYS A 84 -7.53 -7.49 -10.25
N MET A 85 -8.53 -8.29 -10.62
CA MET A 85 -9.88 -7.78 -10.88
C MET A 85 -10.53 -7.21 -9.61
N GLY A 86 -10.44 -7.95 -8.50
CA GLY A 86 -11.01 -7.50 -7.23
C GLY A 86 -10.33 -6.23 -6.71
N LEU A 87 -9.01 -6.12 -6.89
CA LEU A 87 -8.28 -4.93 -6.45
C LEU A 87 -8.64 -3.72 -7.30
N ILE A 88 -8.69 -3.87 -8.63
CA ILE A 88 -9.09 -2.79 -9.55
C ILE A 88 -10.50 -2.30 -9.21
N GLU A 89 -11.46 -3.21 -9.01
CA GLU A 89 -12.83 -2.83 -8.69
C GLU A 89 -12.94 -2.11 -7.34
N ARG A 90 -12.27 -2.64 -6.30
CA ARG A 90 -12.30 -2.05 -4.96
C ARG A 90 -11.56 -0.72 -4.90
N ALA A 91 -10.46 -0.57 -5.63
CA ALA A 91 -9.73 0.69 -5.76
C ALA A 91 -10.57 1.74 -6.50
N ALA A 92 -11.25 1.35 -7.58
CA ALA A 92 -12.13 2.24 -8.32
C ALA A 92 -13.28 2.79 -7.46
N LYS A 93 -13.84 1.98 -6.56
CA LYS A 93 -14.84 2.42 -5.56
C LYS A 93 -14.32 3.49 -4.59
N GLN A 94 -13.00 3.60 -4.43
CA GLN A 94 -12.34 4.64 -3.65
C GLN A 94 -11.79 5.79 -4.52
N GLY A 95 -12.10 5.81 -5.82
CA GLY A 95 -11.58 6.81 -6.75
C GLY A 95 -10.12 6.60 -7.17
N ILE A 96 -9.54 5.43 -6.88
CA ILE A 96 -8.15 5.11 -7.21
C ILE A 96 -8.11 4.28 -8.51
N LYS A 97 -7.35 4.76 -9.49
CA LYS A 97 -7.11 4.05 -10.76
C LYS A 97 -5.81 3.27 -10.70
N LEU A 98 -5.86 2.00 -11.11
CA LEU A 98 -4.72 1.07 -11.17
C LEU A 98 -4.41 0.65 -12.59
#